data_AF-A0A135VNF2-F1
#
_entry.id   AF-A0A135VNF2-F1
#
_cell.length_a   1.000
_cell.length_b   1.000
_cell.length_c   1.000
_cell.angle_alpha   90.00
_cell.angle_beta   90.00
_cell.angle_gamma   90.00
#
_symmetry.space_group_name_H-M   'P 1'
#
loop_
_entity.id
_entity.type
_entity.pdbx_description
1 polymer ?
#
loop_
_entity_poly.entity_id
_entity_poly.type
_entity_poly.pdbx_seq_one_letter_code
_entity_poly.pdbx_strand_id
1 'polypeptide(L)'
;MSGDFQIPVKLTAKQASLVMLVITLLAPYGAFIGGIEYSSEEGLQIDFNVMAATWIFFLKEGEGGTAYGIAEPGFHFLNRDTLPYLFFQNVFGFAFAIAVVLRCTGRISRRKTLIVGALTMFFPITNVLSTIPLLLELYRIGIDPLFYAGPIPIQLLIGLYIIRTSSLPESTSPWNDKETSGK
;
A
#
# COMPACT_ATOMS: atom_id res chain seq x y z
N MET A 1 20.01 36.40 5.13
CA MET A 1 18.77 35.68 5.50
C MET A 1 19.16 34.23 5.77
N SER A 2 19.46 33.90 7.02
CA SER A 2 19.74 32.53 7.46
C SER A 2 18.41 31.79 7.56
N GLY A 3 18.13 30.92 6.59
CA GLY A 3 17.03 29.97 6.72
C GLY A 3 17.39 28.99 7.82
N ASP A 4 16.69 29.06 8.95
CA ASP A 4 16.76 28.09 10.02
C ASP A 4 16.49 26.70 9.42
N PHE A 5 17.58 25.96 9.21
CA PHE A 5 17.53 24.57 8.77
C PHE A 5 16.99 23.78 9.96
N GLN A 6 15.65 23.59 9.98
CA GLN A 6 14.98 22.85 11.04
C GLN A 6 15.68 21.49 11.21
N ILE A 7 16.22 21.26 12.40
CA ILE A 7 16.78 19.98 12.81
C ILE A 7 15.67 18.94 12.59
N PRO A 8 15.87 17.91 11.74
CA PRO A 8 14.84 16.93 11.51
C PRO A 8 14.50 16.28 12.85
N VAL A 9 13.24 16.39 13.27
CA VAL A 9 12.72 15.74 14.47
C VAL A 9 13.02 14.25 14.33
N LYS A 10 13.96 13.74 15.13
CA LYS A 10 14.32 12.33 15.11
C LYS A 10 13.20 11.55 15.79
N LEU A 11 12.40 10.85 15.00
CA LEU A 11 11.41 9.91 15.53
C LEU A 11 12.10 8.79 16.30
N THR A 12 11.65 8.55 17.52
CA THR A 12 12.06 7.38 18.30
C THR A 12 11.53 6.10 17.67
N ALA A 13 12.16 4.96 17.93
CA ALA A 13 11.68 3.67 17.46
C ALA A 13 10.23 3.38 17.89
N LYS A 14 9.82 3.82 19.09
CA LYS A 14 8.43 3.67 19.58
C LYS A 14 7.44 4.49 18.74
N GLN A 15 7.78 5.72 18.42
CA GLN A 15 6.95 6.58 17.57
C GLN A 15 6.88 6.03 16.14
N ALA A 16 8.01 5.57 15.59
CA ALA A 16 8.04 4.91 14.29
C ALA A 16 7.15 3.66 14.27
N SER A 17 7.20 2.82 15.31
CA SER A 17 6.33 1.64 15.44
C SER A 17 4.86 2.02 15.48
N LEU A 18 4.48 3.02 16.27
CA LEU A 18 3.10 3.47 16.36
C LEU A 18 2.59 4.01 15.01
N VAL A 19 3.38 4.86 14.37
CA VAL A 19 3.04 5.43 13.06
C VAL A 19 2.90 4.31 12.03
N MET A 20 3.89 3.41 11.94
CA MET A 20 3.84 2.29 11.00
C MET A 20 2.65 1.36 11.27
N LEU A 21 2.34 1.05 12.52
CA LEU A 21 1.17 0.24 12.87
C LEU A 21 -0.13 0.88 12.37
N VAL A 22 -0.35 2.16 12.67
CA VAL A 22 -1.57 2.88 12.29
C VAL A 22 -1.73 2.92 10.78
N ILE A 23 -0.69 3.30 10.04
CA ILE A 23 -0.78 3.43 8.59
C ILE A 23 -0.92 2.06 7.91
N THR A 24 -0.27 1.01 8.42
CA THR A 24 -0.39 -0.34 7.84
C THR A 24 -1.80 -0.89 8.00
N LEU A 25 -2.48 -0.57 9.11
CA LEU A 25 -3.83 -1.06 9.36
C LEU A 25 -4.92 -0.23 8.68
N LEU A 26 -4.74 1.10 8.64
CA LEU A 26 -5.81 2.04 8.29
C LEU A 26 -5.59 2.79 6.98
N ALA A 27 -4.36 2.96 6.52
CA ALA A 27 -4.14 3.65 5.25
C ALA A 27 -4.58 2.74 4.09
N PRO A 28 -5.27 3.28 3.09
CA PRO A 28 -5.59 2.51 1.89
C PRO A 28 -4.30 2.16 1.15
N TYR A 29 -4.22 0.94 0.65
CA TYR A 29 -3.10 0.47 -0.16
C TYR A 29 -3.45 0.34 -1.65
N GLY A 30 -4.75 0.32 -1.98
CA GLY A 30 -5.22 0.20 -3.35
C GLY A 30 -6.60 0.77 -3.54
N ALA A 31 -6.84 1.26 -4.75
CA ALA A 31 -8.15 1.62 -5.22
C ALA A 31 -8.39 1.07 -6.62
N PHE A 32 -9.65 0.80 -6.90
CA PHE A 32 -10.14 0.51 -8.22
C PHE A 32 -11.39 1.36 -8.48
N ILE A 33 -11.46 1.89 -9.68
CA ILE A 33 -12.54 2.72 -10.18
C ILE A 33 -12.79 2.20 -11.60
N GLY A 34 -13.94 1.63 -11.84
CA GLY A 34 -14.36 1.16 -13.15
C GLY A 34 -15.69 1.80 -13.50
N GLY A 35 -15.85 2.26 -14.72
CA GLY A 35 -17.13 2.73 -15.20
C GLY A 35 -17.37 2.31 -16.64
N ILE A 36 -18.60 1.91 -16.93
CA ILE A 36 -19.02 1.48 -18.26
C ILE A 36 -20.25 2.31 -18.64
N GLU A 37 -20.22 2.89 -19.83
CA GLU A 37 -21.38 3.55 -20.43
C GLU A 37 -22.15 2.50 -21.24
N TYR A 38 -23.35 2.14 -20.79
CA TYR A 38 -24.15 1.06 -21.40
C TYR A 38 -25.10 1.56 -22.50
N SER A 39 -25.47 2.85 -22.50
CA SER A 39 -26.19 3.54 -23.57
C SER A 39 -26.39 5.02 -23.23
N SER A 40 -26.84 5.84 -24.19
CA SER A 40 -27.15 7.26 -23.98
C SER A 40 -28.31 7.53 -23.00
N GLU A 41 -29.11 6.52 -22.64
CA GLU A 41 -30.29 6.68 -21.75
C GLU A 41 -30.04 6.20 -20.31
N GLU A 42 -29.13 5.25 -20.09
CA GLU A 42 -28.87 4.66 -18.76
C GLU A 42 -27.72 5.34 -18.00
N GLY A 43 -26.97 6.23 -18.66
CA GLY A 43 -25.86 6.96 -18.06
C GLY A 43 -24.62 6.10 -17.78
N LEU A 44 -23.60 6.74 -17.22
CA LEU A 44 -22.35 6.08 -16.84
C LEU A 44 -22.54 5.37 -15.49
N GLN A 45 -22.44 4.04 -15.47
CA GLN A 45 -22.38 3.28 -14.21
C GLN A 45 -20.95 3.28 -13.69
N ILE A 46 -20.73 3.65 -12.43
CA ILE A 46 -19.42 3.72 -11.80
C ILE A 46 -19.34 2.77 -10.61
N ASP A 47 -18.44 1.82 -10.71
CA ASP A 47 -17.96 0.99 -9.61
C ASP A 47 -16.71 1.60 -9.00
N PHE A 48 -16.67 1.65 -7.67
CA PHE A 48 -15.56 2.24 -6.93
C PHE A 48 -15.25 1.40 -5.70
N ASN A 49 -13.99 1.03 -5.50
CA ASN A 49 -13.54 0.31 -4.32
C ASN A 49 -12.19 0.82 -3.82
N VAL A 50 -12.08 0.93 -2.51
CA VAL A 50 -10.85 1.33 -1.81
C VAL A 50 -10.60 0.35 -0.69
N MET A 51 -9.37 -0.15 -0.62
CA MET A 51 -8.99 -1.25 0.27
C MET A 51 -7.89 -0.81 1.23
N ALA A 52 -8.05 -1.20 2.49
CA ALA A 52 -7.04 -1.16 3.54
C ALA A 52 -7.00 -2.53 4.25
N ALA A 53 -6.05 -2.72 5.16
CA ALA A 53 -5.88 -4.02 5.82
C ALA A 53 -7.07 -4.41 6.72
N THR A 54 -7.79 -3.41 7.24
CA THR A 54 -8.87 -3.59 8.22
C THR A 54 -10.23 -3.17 7.70
N TRP A 55 -10.30 -2.55 6.53
CA TRP A 55 -11.54 -2.04 5.97
C TRP A 55 -11.53 -2.01 4.45
N ILE A 56 -12.73 -2.07 3.89
CA ILE A 56 -12.98 -1.85 2.47
C ILE A 56 -14.17 -0.92 2.33
N PHE A 57 -14.06 0.04 1.44
CA PHE A 57 -15.19 0.77 0.92
C PHE A 57 -15.45 0.26 -0.48
N PHE A 58 -16.71 -0.06 -0.81
CA PHE A 58 -17.07 -0.24 -2.20
C PHE A 58 -18.45 0.33 -2.48
N LEU A 59 -18.59 0.92 -3.65
CA LEU A 59 -19.82 1.37 -4.25
C LEU A 59 -19.97 0.58 -5.55
N LYS A 60 -21.14 -0.01 -5.76
CA LYS A 60 -21.47 -0.69 -7.01
C LYS A 60 -22.75 -0.07 -7.56
N GLU A 61 -22.72 0.41 -8.79
CA GLU A 61 -23.93 0.80 -9.51
C GLU A 61 -24.38 -0.38 -10.39
N GLY A 62 -25.61 -0.86 -10.17
CA GLY A 62 -26.19 -2.01 -10.90
C GLY A 62 -26.58 -3.19 -10.00
N GLU A 63 -27.42 -4.09 -10.53
CA GLU A 63 -27.91 -5.25 -9.79
C GLU A 63 -26.85 -6.37 -9.64
N GLY A 64 -26.75 -6.95 -8.43
CA GLY A 64 -26.24 -8.30 -8.23
C GLY A 64 -24.73 -8.54 -8.38
N GLY A 65 -23.86 -7.75 -7.73
CA GLY A 65 -22.44 -8.08 -7.61
C GLY A 65 -21.97 -8.24 -6.18
N THR A 66 -21.26 -9.33 -5.90
CA THR A 66 -20.48 -9.47 -4.66
C THR A 66 -19.05 -9.04 -4.92
N ALA A 67 -18.55 -8.06 -4.18
CA ALA A 67 -17.12 -7.75 -4.14
C ALA A 67 -16.51 -8.33 -2.88
N TYR A 68 -15.51 -9.21 -3.03
CA TYR A 68 -14.79 -9.80 -1.90
C TYR A 68 -15.67 -10.54 -0.88
N GLY A 69 -16.85 -11.01 -1.28
CA GLY A 69 -17.80 -11.69 -0.41
C GLY A 69 -18.85 -10.78 0.24
N ILE A 70 -18.86 -9.47 -0.05
CA ILE A 70 -19.89 -8.55 0.43
C ILE A 70 -20.93 -8.30 -0.66
N ALA A 71 -22.21 -8.44 -0.31
CA ALA A 71 -23.34 -8.21 -1.22
C ALA A 71 -23.86 -6.76 -1.22
N GLU A 72 -23.65 -6.01 -0.13
CA GLU A 72 -24.20 -4.67 0.04
C GLU A 72 -23.12 -3.58 -0.10
N PRO A 73 -23.31 -2.58 -0.98
CA PRO A 73 -22.38 -1.48 -1.13
C PRO A 73 -22.28 -0.65 0.17
N GLY A 74 -21.10 -0.13 0.45
CA GLY A 74 -20.85 0.74 1.59
C GLY A 74 -19.47 0.60 2.20
N PHE A 75 -19.34 1.08 3.44
CA PHE A 75 -18.13 0.99 4.23
C PHE A 75 -18.19 -0.22 5.16
N HIS A 76 -17.19 -1.09 5.05
CA HIS A 76 -17.12 -2.34 5.79
C HIS A 76 -15.83 -2.39 6.61
N PHE A 77 -15.96 -2.19 7.92
CA PHE A 77 -14.86 -2.21 8.88
C PHE A 77 -14.80 -3.54 9.61
N LEU A 78 -13.64 -4.21 9.59
CA LEU A 78 -13.41 -5.51 10.24
C LEU A 78 -14.47 -6.57 9.87
N ASN A 79 -14.98 -6.51 8.63
CA ASN A 79 -15.95 -7.47 8.13
C ASN A 79 -15.31 -8.86 8.05
N ARG A 80 -15.95 -9.85 8.68
CA ARG A 80 -15.42 -11.22 8.85
C ARG A 80 -15.04 -11.90 7.54
N ASP A 81 -15.80 -11.68 6.48
CA ASP A 81 -15.64 -12.39 5.22
C ASP A 81 -14.51 -11.79 4.39
N THR A 82 -14.33 -10.47 4.46
CA THR A 82 -13.27 -9.75 3.73
C THR A 82 -11.93 -9.69 4.47
N LEU A 83 -11.95 -9.69 5.79
CA LEU A 83 -10.76 -9.42 6.59
C LEU A 83 -9.59 -10.38 6.30
N PRO A 84 -9.79 -11.70 6.13
CA PRO A 84 -8.70 -12.60 5.73
C PRO A 84 -8.07 -12.21 4.41
N TYR A 85 -8.89 -11.84 3.42
CA TYR A 85 -8.44 -11.43 2.10
C TYR A 85 -7.63 -10.14 2.16
N LEU A 86 -8.15 -9.11 2.83
CA LEU A 86 -7.46 -7.83 3.02
C LEU A 86 -6.13 -7.99 3.78
N PHE A 87 -6.10 -8.90 4.76
CA PHE A 87 -4.89 -9.22 5.51
C PHE A 87 -3.81 -9.83 4.60
N PHE A 88 -4.15 -10.87 3.82
CA PHE A 88 -3.18 -11.53 2.94
C PHE A 88 -2.66 -10.60 1.84
N GLN A 89 -3.51 -9.73 1.30
CA GLN A 89 -3.09 -8.74 0.30
C GLN A 89 -2.10 -7.73 0.85
N ASN A 90 -2.20 -7.41 2.13
CA ASN A 90 -1.31 -6.45 2.78
C ASN A 90 -0.07 -7.11 3.44
N VAL A 91 0.25 -8.38 3.13
CA VAL A 91 1.39 -9.11 3.72
C VAL A 91 2.71 -8.36 3.56
N PHE A 92 2.98 -7.79 2.38
CA PHE A 92 4.16 -6.99 2.14
C PHE A 92 4.12 -5.64 2.87
N GLY A 93 2.93 -5.07 3.08
CA GLY A 93 2.73 -3.92 3.96
C GLY A 93 3.15 -4.23 5.40
N PHE A 94 2.71 -5.36 5.97
CA PHE A 94 3.15 -5.79 7.30
C PHE A 94 4.66 -6.02 7.39
N ALA A 95 5.24 -6.71 6.39
CA ALA A 95 6.67 -6.93 6.33
C ALA A 95 7.46 -5.61 6.26
N PHE A 96 6.97 -4.63 5.49
CA PHE A 96 7.60 -3.33 5.38
C PHE A 96 7.52 -2.53 6.68
N ALA A 97 6.39 -2.56 7.38
CA ALA A 97 6.25 -1.95 8.70
C ALA A 97 7.29 -2.48 9.69
N ILE A 98 7.44 -3.81 9.75
CA ILE A 98 8.44 -4.47 10.59
C ILE A 98 9.86 -4.04 10.16
N ALA A 99 10.15 -4.01 8.85
CA ALA A 99 11.46 -3.61 8.34
C ALA A 99 11.82 -2.15 8.67
N VAL A 100 10.85 -1.22 8.65
CA VAL A 100 11.04 0.18 9.06
C VAL A 100 11.36 0.27 10.55
N VAL A 101 10.63 -0.45 11.39
CA VAL A 101 10.88 -0.49 12.85
C VAL A 101 12.24 -1.10 13.17
N LEU A 102 12.60 -2.21 12.53
CA LEU A 102 13.91 -2.83 12.67
C LEU A 102 15.03 -1.88 12.20
N ARG A 103 14.77 -1.06 11.18
CA ARG A 103 15.75 -0.08 10.69
C ARG A 103 15.96 1.02 11.73
N CYS A 104 14.90 1.48 12.37
CA CYS A 104 14.92 2.45 13.46
C CYS A 104 15.55 1.91 14.75
N THR A 105 15.86 0.61 14.82
CA THR A 105 16.62 -0.01 15.92
C THR A 105 18.01 -0.51 15.47
N GLY A 106 18.42 -0.24 14.23
CA GLY A 106 19.73 -0.63 13.69
C GLY A 106 19.88 -2.11 13.35
N ARG A 107 18.79 -2.88 13.39
CA ARG A 107 18.79 -4.34 13.19
C ARG A 107 18.76 -4.77 11.71
N ILE A 108 18.42 -3.86 10.81
CA ILE A 108 18.37 -4.11 9.36
C ILE A 108 18.96 -2.94 8.59
N SER A 109 19.59 -3.24 7.44
CA SER A 109 20.18 -2.22 6.58
C SER A 109 19.13 -1.48 5.77
N ARG A 110 19.44 -0.22 5.41
CA ARG A 110 18.58 0.62 4.57
C ARG A 110 18.20 -0.07 3.26
N ARG A 111 19.16 -0.70 2.58
CA ARG A 111 18.94 -1.41 1.32
C ARG A 111 17.88 -2.50 1.45
N LYS A 112 17.94 -3.33 2.50
CA LYS A 112 16.95 -4.39 2.73
C LYS A 112 15.57 -3.79 3.00
N THR A 113 15.48 -2.74 3.81
CA THR A 113 14.20 -2.06 4.06
C THR A 113 13.59 -1.47 2.78
N LEU A 114 14.40 -0.89 1.89
CA LEU A 114 13.93 -0.36 0.61
C LEU A 114 13.42 -1.47 -0.33
N ILE A 115 14.08 -2.63 -0.37
CA ILE A 115 13.62 -3.79 -1.15
C ILE A 115 12.25 -4.24 -0.65
N VAL A 116 12.07 -4.39 0.67
CA VAL A 116 10.77 -4.75 1.25
C VAL A 116 9.72 -3.67 0.96
N GLY A 117 10.11 -2.39 0.98
CA GLY A 117 9.25 -1.29 0.57
C GLY A 117 8.79 -1.40 -0.88
N ALA A 118 9.68 -1.73 -1.82
CA ALA A 118 9.31 -1.94 -3.21
C ALA A 118 8.31 -3.11 -3.38
N LEU A 119 8.43 -4.17 -2.57
CA LEU A 119 7.50 -5.31 -2.60
C LEU A 119 6.07 -4.94 -2.18
N THR A 120 5.86 -3.82 -1.47
CA THR A 120 4.49 -3.34 -1.16
C THR A 120 3.69 -3.01 -2.42
N MET A 121 4.36 -2.72 -3.55
CA MET A 121 3.72 -2.46 -4.83
C MET A 121 3.33 -3.75 -5.57
N PHE A 122 3.77 -4.92 -5.11
CA PHE A 122 3.52 -6.20 -5.79
C PHE A 122 2.01 -6.42 -6.00
N PHE A 123 1.22 -6.38 -4.92
CA PHE A 123 -0.20 -6.64 -5.01
C PHE A 123 -0.94 -5.61 -5.89
N PRO A 124 -0.77 -4.29 -5.70
CA PRO A 124 -1.37 -3.30 -6.58
C PRO A 124 -1.00 -3.49 -8.05
N ILE A 125 0.27 -3.75 -8.37
CA ILE A 125 0.72 -4.00 -9.75
C ILE A 125 0.03 -5.24 -10.32
N THR A 126 -0.02 -6.34 -9.57
CA THR A 126 -0.71 -7.55 -10.05
C THR A 126 -2.20 -7.31 -10.30
N ASN A 127 -2.84 -6.46 -9.49
CA ASN A 127 -4.24 -6.08 -9.68
C ASN A 127 -4.42 -5.31 -11.00
N VAL A 128 -3.58 -4.29 -11.26
CA VAL A 128 -3.59 -3.56 -12.53
C VAL A 128 -3.40 -4.52 -13.71
N LEU A 129 -2.38 -5.39 -13.64
CA LEU A 129 -2.11 -6.34 -14.73
C LEU A 129 -3.26 -7.31 -14.97
N SER A 130 -3.94 -7.75 -13.90
CA SER A 130 -5.10 -8.65 -14.02
C SER A 130 -6.31 -8.02 -14.70
N THR A 131 -6.39 -6.69 -14.72
CA THR A 131 -7.51 -5.95 -15.31
C THR A 131 -7.31 -5.64 -16.80
N ILE A 132 -6.09 -5.76 -17.32
CA ILE A 132 -5.76 -5.48 -18.73
C ILE A 132 -6.59 -6.33 -19.71
N PRO A 133 -6.75 -7.66 -19.53
CA PRO A 133 -7.54 -8.46 -20.46
C PRO A 133 -9.00 -8.01 -20.56
N LEU A 134 -9.61 -7.63 -19.43
CA LEU A 134 -10.98 -7.11 -19.40
C LEU A 134 -11.09 -5.80 -20.18
N LEU A 135 -10.14 -4.88 -19.96
CA LEU A 135 -10.11 -3.61 -20.70
C LEU A 135 -10.00 -3.81 -22.20
N LEU A 136 -9.10 -4.70 -22.64
CA LEU A 136 -8.92 -5.00 -24.06
C LEU A 136 -10.20 -5.55 -24.71
N GLU A 137 -10.93 -6.41 -24.00
CA GLU A 137 -12.19 -6.95 -24.51
C GLU A 137 -13.29 -5.87 -24.57
N LEU A 138 -13.38 -4.98 -23.57
CA LEU A 138 -14.32 -3.85 -23.58
C LEU A 138 -14.07 -2.92 -24.78
N TYR A 139 -12.81 -2.53 -25.01
CA TYR A 139 -12.45 -1.74 -26.19
C TYR A 139 -12.75 -2.46 -27.51
N ARG A 140 -12.56 -3.78 -27.56
CA ARG A 140 -12.83 -4.58 -28.75
C ARG A 140 -14.32 -4.58 -29.13
N ILE A 141 -15.22 -4.55 -28.16
CA ILE A 141 -16.68 -4.50 -28.39
C ILE A 141 -17.22 -3.06 -28.49
N GLY A 142 -16.34 -2.06 -28.56
CA GLY A 142 -16.71 -0.65 -28.77
C GLY A 142 -17.23 0.05 -27.52
N ILE A 143 -16.93 -0.47 -26.34
CA ILE A 143 -17.21 0.19 -25.06
C ILE A 143 -15.96 0.97 -24.65
N ASP A 144 -16.14 2.23 -24.27
CA ASP A 144 -15.08 3.09 -23.73
C ASP A 144 -15.15 3.11 -22.18
N PRO A 145 -14.39 2.25 -21.48
CA PRO A 145 -14.44 2.22 -20.03
C PRO A 145 -13.64 3.37 -19.41
N LEU A 146 -14.21 4.02 -18.39
CA LEU A 146 -13.43 4.80 -17.44
C LEU A 146 -12.77 3.82 -16.47
N PHE A 147 -11.43 3.78 -16.42
CA PHE A 147 -10.77 2.80 -15.59
C PHE A 147 -9.51 3.32 -14.89
N TYR A 148 -9.48 3.11 -13.58
CA TYR A 148 -8.31 3.26 -12.74
C TYR A 148 -8.20 2.03 -11.83
N ALA A 149 -7.10 1.32 -11.91
CA ALA A 149 -6.68 0.39 -10.85
C ALA A 149 -5.27 0.80 -10.46
N GLY A 150 -4.99 0.96 -9.17
CA GLY A 150 -3.67 1.41 -8.78
C GLY A 150 -3.35 1.38 -7.30
N PRO A 151 -2.05 1.41 -6.97
CA PRO A 151 -1.58 1.55 -5.59
C PRO A 151 -1.94 2.92 -5.03
N ILE A 152 -2.25 2.94 -3.73
CA ILE A 152 -2.21 4.15 -2.91
C ILE A 152 -0.99 4.03 -1.98
N PRO A 153 0.20 4.56 -2.36
CA PRO A 153 1.46 4.24 -1.69
C PRO A 153 1.69 5.04 -0.39
N ILE A 154 0.64 5.36 0.38
CA ILE A 154 0.75 6.17 1.61
C ILE A 154 1.72 5.52 2.59
N GLN A 155 1.57 4.21 2.82
CA GLN A 155 2.46 3.47 3.72
C GLN A 155 3.93 3.53 3.25
N LEU A 156 4.17 3.35 1.95
CA LEU A 156 5.51 3.40 1.36
C LEU A 156 6.14 4.78 1.57
N LEU A 157 5.41 5.85 1.25
CA LEU A 157 5.89 7.23 1.38
C LEU A 157 6.25 7.57 2.83
N ILE A 158 5.40 7.21 3.79
CA ILE A 158 5.65 7.47 5.22
C ILE A 158 6.82 6.62 5.71
N GLY A 159 6.91 5.34 5.33
CA GLY A 159 8.04 4.50 5.69
C GLY A 159 9.37 5.04 5.14
N LEU A 160 9.39 5.51 3.88
CA LEU A 160 10.57 6.14 3.28
C LEU A 160 10.97 7.43 4.02
N TYR A 161 10.00 8.24 4.43
CA TYR A 161 10.24 9.43 5.23
C TYR A 161 10.86 9.10 6.59
N ILE A 162 10.33 8.08 7.28
CA ILE A 162 10.87 7.59 8.56
C ILE A 162 12.30 7.07 8.40
N ILE A 163 12.56 6.25 7.38
CA ILE A 163 13.91 5.72 7.10
C ILE A 163 14.89 6.87 6.88
N ARG A 164 14.49 7.91 6.13
CA ARG A 164 15.32 9.08 5.84
C ARG A 164 15.63 9.92 7.08
N THR A 165 14.69 10.02 8.02
CA THR A 165 14.87 10.80 9.25
C THR A 165 15.54 10.02 10.39
N SER A 166 15.52 8.69 10.32
CA SER A 166 16.25 7.82 11.26
C SER A 166 17.77 7.88 10.99
N SER A 167 18.48 8.74 11.72
CA SER A 167 19.92 8.98 11.55
C SER A 167 20.81 7.85 12.10
N LEU A 168 20.38 6.59 12.02
CA LEU A 168 21.16 5.48 12.55
C LEU A 168 22.25 5.09 11.56
N PRO A 169 23.50 4.85 12.01
CA PRO A 169 24.53 4.28 11.16
C PRO A 169 24.05 2.97 10.53
N GLU A 170 24.59 2.62 9.38
CA GLU A 170 24.25 1.37 8.71
C GLU A 170 24.47 0.20 9.67
N SER A 171 23.53 -0.74 9.71
CA SER A 171 23.65 -1.97 10.48
C SER A 171 24.95 -2.68 10.08
N THR A 172 25.99 -2.54 10.90
CA THR A 172 27.23 -3.28 10.75
C THR A 172 26.91 -4.72 11.10
N SER A 173 26.93 -5.59 10.09
CA SER A 173 26.88 -7.04 10.31
C SER A 173 27.96 -7.40 11.33
N PRO A 174 27.68 -8.23 12.34
CA PRO A 174 28.71 -8.72 13.27
C PRO A 174 29.76 -9.60 12.56
N TRP A 175 29.56 -9.90 11.27
CA TRP A 175 30.48 -10.66 10.43
C TRP A 175 31.27 -9.78 9.46
N ASN A 176 31.10 -8.46 9.51
CA ASN A 176 31.89 -7.50 8.73
C ASN A 176 33.15 -7.09 9.51
N ASP A 177 33.88 -8.09 10.00
CA ASP A 177 35.26 -7.92 10.47
C ASP A 177 36.18 -7.87 9.25
N LYS A 178 36.16 -6.75 8.55
CA LYS A 178 37.32 -6.35 7.74
C LYS A 178 38.07 -5.29 8.52
N GLU A 179 39.26 -5.72 8.97
CA GLU A 179 40.42 -4.90 9.33
C GLU A 179 40.46 -4.28 10.74
N THR A 180 40.65 -5.12 11.76
CA THR A 180 41.53 -4.77 12.91
C THR A 180 42.48 -5.92 13.26
N SER A 181 43.05 -6.56 12.22
CA SER A 181 44.27 -7.37 12.37
C SER A 181 45.33 -6.84 11.41
N GLY A 182 46.01 -5.78 11.80
CA GLY A 182 47.16 -5.27 11.05
C GLY A 182 47.36 -3.77 11.11
N LYS A 183 47.77 -3.26 12.27
CA LYS A 183 48.93 -2.37 12.47
C LYS A 183 49.10 -2.07 13.94
#